data_AF-A0A9D4DYD1-F1
#
_entry.id   AF-A0A9D4DYD1-F1
#
_cell.length_a   1.000
_cell.length_b   1.000
_cell.length_c   1.000
_cell.angle_alpha   90.00
_cell.angle_beta   90.00
_cell.angle_gamma   90.00
#
_symmetry.space_group_name_H-M   'P 1'
#
loop_
_entity.id
_entity.type
_entity.pdbx_description
1 polymer ?
#
loop_
_entity_poly.entity_id
_entity_poly.type
_entity_poly.pdbx_seq_one_letter_code
_entity_poly.pdbx_strand_id
1 'polypeptide(L)'
;MAERTKLPSYMLFSMLNSVLFSVPAHWVWASNGWLHALGLVDIAGAGPVHIVGGFTGLVATLILKPRHGRYVGVVNRPPVMSSPTNAVLGMFMLWSVSP
;
A
#
# COMPACT_ATOMS: atom_id res chain seq x y z
N MET A 1 2.14 -1.33 -9.21
CA MET A 1 1.02 -1.65 -10.13
C MET A 1 0.69 -0.52 -11.10
N ALA A 2 0.57 0.73 -10.65
CA ALA A 2 0.07 1.89 -11.41
C ALA A 2 0.57 2.05 -12.86
N GLU A 3 1.80 1.67 -13.20
CA GLU A 3 2.36 1.93 -14.52
C GLU A 3 2.03 0.86 -15.59
N ARG A 4 1.58 -0.35 -15.21
CA ARG A 4 1.42 -1.49 -16.15
C ARG A 4 0.22 -2.40 -15.89
N THR A 5 -0.59 -2.13 -14.88
CA THR A 5 -1.80 -2.91 -14.64
C THR A 5 -2.96 -2.41 -15.48
N LYS A 6 -3.72 -3.34 -16.08
CA LYS A 6 -5.02 -3.03 -16.68
C LYS A 6 -5.99 -2.60 -15.57
N LEU A 7 -6.85 -1.62 -15.85
CA LEU A 7 -7.83 -1.10 -14.89
C LEU A 7 -8.75 -2.19 -14.30
N PRO A 8 -9.28 -3.16 -15.07
CA PRO A 8 -10.10 -4.23 -14.50
C PRO A 8 -9.35 -5.12 -13.51
N SER A 9 -8.08 -5.42 -13.79
CA SER A 9 -7.22 -6.18 -12.88
C SER A 9 -6.95 -5.43 -11.58
N TYR A 10 -6.80 -4.11 -11.66
CA TYR A 10 -6.64 -3.24 -10.49
C TYR A 10 -7.91 -3.23 -9.62
N MET A 11 -9.09 -3.10 -10.24
CA MET A 11 -10.37 -3.11 -9.52
C MET A 11 -10.59 -4.44 -8.78
N LEU A 12 -10.38 -5.57 -9.46
CA LEU A 12 -10.52 -6.89 -8.85
C LEU A 12 -9.54 -7.07 -7.68
N PHE A 13 -8.28 -6.69 -7.89
CA PHE A 13 -7.26 -6.73 -6.84
C PHE A 13 -7.65 -5.86 -5.63
N SER A 14 -8.18 -4.66 -5.87
CA SER A 14 -8.62 -3.75 -4.81
C SER A 14 -9.76 -4.36 -3.99
N MET A 15 -10.75 -5.00 -4.63
CA MET A 15 -11.82 -5.68 -3.92
C MET A 15 -11.31 -6.85 -3.07
N LEU A 16 -10.40 -7.66 -3.61
CA LEU A 16 -9.76 -8.75 -2.87
C LEU A 16 -8.95 -8.24 -1.69
N ASN A 17 -8.19 -7.16 -1.88
CA ASN A 17 -7.40 -6.54 -0.83
C ASN A 17 -8.27 -5.99 0.31
N SER A 18 -9.48 -5.48 0.03
CA SER A 18 -10.43 -5.05 1.06
C SER A 18 -10.87 -6.21 1.97
N VAL A 19 -11.13 -7.38 1.40
CA VAL A 19 -11.48 -8.59 2.18
C VAL A 19 -10.26 -9.07 2.98
N LEU A 20 -9.09 -9.06 2.37
CA LEU A 20 -7.83 -9.46 3.00
C LEU A 20 -7.49 -8.55 4.18
N PHE A 21 -7.73 -7.25 4.07
CA PHE A 21 -7.55 -6.27 5.14
C PHE A 21 -8.42 -6.58 6.37
N SER A 22 -9.64 -7.09 6.18
CA SER A 22 -10.56 -7.38 7.29
C SER A 22 -10.00 -8.40 8.29
N VAL A 23 -9.15 -9.33 7.84
CA VAL A 23 -8.60 -10.40 8.69
C VAL A 23 -7.56 -9.84 9.69
N PRO A 24 -6.48 -9.16 9.28
CA PRO A 24 -5.55 -8.50 10.20
C PRO A 24 -6.21 -7.41 11.04
N ALA A 25 -7.17 -6.66 10.47
CA ALA A 25 -7.93 -5.67 11.23
C ALA A 25 -8.70 -6.31 12.39
N HIS A 26 -9.32 -7.48 12.16
CA HIS A 26 -9.99 -8.23 13.22
C HIS A 26 -9.01 -8.70 14.30
N TRP A 27 -7.83 -9.19 13.94
CA TRP A 27 -6.85 -9.65 14.93
C TRP A 27 -6.41 -8.54 15.88
N VAL A 28 -6.23 -7.32 15.36
CA VAL A 28 -5.65 -6.18 16.08
C VAL A 28 -6.70 -5.34 16.81
N TRP A 29 -7.86 -5.10 16.20
CA TRP A 29 -8.85 -4.14 16.71
C TRP A 29 -10.14 -4.76 17.24
N ALA A 30 -10.45 -6.01 16.94
CA ALA A 30 -11.63 -6.64 17.52
C ALA A 30 -11.39 -6.97 18.99
N SER A 31 -12.44 -6.85 19.81
CA SER A 31 -12.37 -7.19 21.25
C SER A 31 -12.02 -8.66 21.49
N ASN A 32 -12.38 -9.55 20.57
CA ASN A 32 -12.03 -10.97 20.56
C ASN A 32 -10.82 -11.29 19.66
N GLY A 33 -10.12 -10.28 19.15
CA GLY A 33 -8.91 -10.44 18.35
C GLY A 33 -7.78 -11.02 19.18
N TRP A 34 -7.05 -11.99 18.63
CA TRP A 34 -5.98 -12.67 19.37
C TRP A 34 -4.78 -11.74 19.64
N LEU A 35 -4.43 -10.83 18.72
CA LEU A 35 -3.37 -9.84 18.94
C LEU A 35 -3.80 -8.78 19.96
N HIS A 36 -5.08 -8.39 19.91
CA HIS A 36 -5.66 -7.52 20.93
C HIS A 36 -5.57 -8.15 22.33
N ALA A 37 -5.92 -9.43 22.46
CA ALA A 37 -5.85 -10.17 23.72
C ALA A 37 -4.42 -10.34 24.26
N LEU A 38 -3.41 -10.33 23.37
CA LEU A 38 -1.99 -10.34 23.76
C LEU A 38 -1.47 -8.96 24.21
N GLY A 39 -2.30 -7.92 24.17
CA GLY A 39 -1.94 -6.57 24.59
C GLY A 39 -1.29 -5.71 23.50
N LEU A 40 -1.43 -6.07 22.23
CA LEU A 40 -0.96 -5.23 21.13
C LEU A 40 -1.75 -3.91 21.09
N VAL A 41 -1.03 -2.79 21.01
CA VAL A 41 -1.59 -1.45 20.88
C VAL A 41 -1.29 -0.91 19.48
N ASP A 42 -2.33 -0.73 18.67
CA ASP A 42 -2.27 -0.04 17.39
C ASP A 42 -3.46 0.92 17.26
N ILE A 43 -3.21 2.21 17.45
CA ILE A 43 -4.26 3.24 17.58
C ILE A 43 -4.79 3.69 16.22
N ALA A 44 -3.92 3.75 15.21
CA ALA A 44 -4.23 4.37 13.91
C ALA A 44 -4.00 3.44 12.71
N GLY A 45 -3.58 2.19 12.93
CA GLY A 45 -3.48 1.17 11.89
C GLY A 45 -2.11 1.05 11.26
N ALA A 46 -1.04 1.25 12.02
CA ALA A 46 0.32 1.01 11.55
C ALA A 46 0.48 -0.43 11.02
N GLY A 47 -0.14 -1.42 11.67
CA GLY A 47 -0.14 -2.81 11.23
C GLY A 47 -1.15 -3.06 10.10
N PRO A 48 -2.46 -3.09 10.40
CA PRO A 48 -3.48 -3.47 9.43
C PRO A 48 -3.52 -2.59 8.17
N VAL A 49 -3.24 -1.30 8.26
CA VAL A 49 -3.34 -0.39 7.10
C VAL A 49 -1.98 -0.29 6.40
N HIS A 50 -0.93 0.15 7.11
CA HIS A 50 0.34 0.46 6.47
C HIS A 50 1.20 -0.78 6.17
N ILE A 51 1.38 -1.70 7.13
CA ILE A 51 2.20 -2.89 6.91
C ILE A 51 1.53 -3.84 5.92
N VAL A 52 0.25 -4.18 6.11
CA VAL A 52 -0.46 -5.09 5.20
C VAL A 52 -0.52 -4.49 3.78
N GLY A 53 -0.90 -3.22 3.66
CA GLY A 53 -0.94 -2.53 2.37
C GLY A 53 0.44 -2.46 1.69
N GLY A 54 1.49 -2.16 2.45
CA GLY A 54 2.87 -2.12 1.97
C GLY A 54 3.36 -3.50 1.50
N PHE A 55 3.10 -4.56 2.27
CA PHE A 55 3.53 -5.92 1.92
C PHE A 55 2.76 -6.45 0.70
N THR A 56 1.46 -6.19 0.62
CA THR A 56 0.65 -6.52 -0.56
C THR A 56 1.17 -5.80 -1.82
N GLY A 57 1.56 -4.52 -1.70
CA GLY A 57 2.21 -3.78 -2.78
C GLY A 57 3.58 -4.37 -3.17
N LEU A 58 4.39 -4.78 -2.20
CA LEU A 58 5.67 -5.44 -2.43
C LEU A 58 5.50 -6.76 -3.19
N VAL A 59 4.62 -7.65 -2.71
CA VAL A 59 4.35 -8.94 -3.37
C VAL A 59 3.79 -8.71 -4.78
N ALA A 60 2.85 -7.77 -4.94
CA ALA A 60 2.29 -7.45 -6.25
C ALA A 60 3.36 -6.93 -7.23
N THR A 61 4.31 -6.13 -6.77
CA THR A 61 5.40 -5.63 -7.63
C THR A 61 6.44 -6.70 -7.97
N LEU A 62 6.75 -7.61 -7.04
CA LEU A 62 7.62 -8.77 -7.29
C LEU A 62 7.04 -9.68 -8.38
N ILE A 63 5.72 -9.93 -8.34
CA ILE A 63 5.02 -10.74 -9.33
C ILE A 63 4.95 -10.01 -10.69
N LEU A 64 4.58 -8.73 -10.68
CA LEU A 64 4.43 -7.92 -11.89
C LEU A 64 5.75 -7.67 -12.62
N LYS A 65 6.88 -7.72 -11.89
CA LYS A 65 8.25 -7.44 -12.36
C LYS A 65 8.44 -5.97 -12.81
N PRO A 66 9.70 -5.52 -12.96
CA PRO A 66 9.97 -4.16 -13.39
C PRO A 66 9.53 -3.85 -14.82
N ARG A 67 9.38 -2.56 -15.13
CA ARG A 67 9.15 -2.11 -16.50
C ARG A 67 10.28 -2.59 -17.42
N HIS A 68 9.94 -3.01 -18.64
CA HIS A 68 10.92 -3.26 -19.69
C HIS A 68 11.85 -2.07 -19.85
N GLY A 69 13.17 -2.33 -19.93
CA GLY A 69 14.16 -1.27 -20.06
C GLY A 69 14.49 -0.53 -18.76
N ARG A 70 13.78 -0.75 -17.64
CA ARG A 70 13.96 0.07 -16.41
C ARG A 70 15.33 -0.09 -15.77
N TYR A 71 15.88 -1.29 -15.81
CA TYR A 71 17.14 -1.66 -15.17
C TYR A 71 18.19 -2.21 -16.16
N VAL A 72 18.02 -1.93 -17.46
CA VAL A 72 18.89 -2.46 -18.52
C VAL A 72 19.98 -1.43 -18.82
N GLY A 73 21.25 -1.84 -18.73
CA GLY A 73 22.41 -0.93 -18.85
C GLY A 73 22.56 -0.08 -17.59
N VAL A 74 23.55 -0.40 -16.77
CA VAL A 74 23.77 0.20 -15.44
C VAL A 74 23.97 1.71 -15.56
N VAL A 75 22.89 2.46 -15.40
CA VAL A 75 22.95 3.85 -14.96
C VAL A 75 21.84 3.97 -13.92
N ASN A 76 22.22 4.26 -12.68
CA ASN A 76 21.36 4.65 -11.56
C ASN A 76 20.60 5.94 -11.91
N ARG A 77 19.72 5.92 -12.92
CA ARG A 77 18.86 7.05 -13.23
C ARG A 77 17.71 7.04 -12.23
N PRO A 78 17.65 8.02 -11.32
CA PRO A 78 16.53 8.12 -10.40
C PRO A 78 15.23 8.18 -11.21
N PRO A 79 14.14 7.58 -10.70
CA PRO A 79 12.84 7.69 -11.36
C PRO A 79 12.51 9.16 -11.58
N VAL A 80 12.13 9.50 -12.82
CA VAL A 80 11.69 10.85 -13.16
C VAL A 80 10.28 11.04 -12.62
N MET A 81 10.10 12.03 -11.76
CA MET A 81 8.79 12.41 -11.25
C MET A 81 7.99 13.11 -12.36
N SER A 82 6.75 12.70 -12.57
CA SER A 82 5.91 13.26 -13.64
C SER A 82 5.38 14.67 -13.34
N SER A 83 4.98 14.94 -12.09
CA SER A 83 4.50 16.26 -11.66
C SER A 83 4.78 16.50 -10.18
N PRO A 84 5.71 17.41 -9.81
CA PRO A 84 5.95 17.80 -8.42
C PRO A 84 4.72 18.42 -7.75
N THR A 85 3.93 19.19 -8.49
CA THR A 85 2.74 19.87 -7.95
C THR A 85 1.70 18.89 -7.44
N ASN A 86 1.44 17.81 -8.20
CA ASN A 86 0.48 16.78 -7.77
C ASN A 86 1.00 15.99 -6.55
N ALA A 87 2.31 15.76 -6.46
CA ALA A 87 2.90 15.10 -5.30
C ALA A 87 2.76 15.94 -4.02
N VAL A 88 3.02 17.26 -4.12
CA VAL A 88 2.86 18.20 -3.00
C VAL A 88 1.38 18.37 -2.63
N LEU A 89 0.47 18.48 -3.60
CA LEU A 89 -0.96 18.53 -3.34
C LEU A 89 -1.45 17.28 -2.60
N GLY A 90 -1.02 16.09 -3.05
CA GLY A 90 -1.33 14.83 -2.39
C GLY A 90 -0.76 14.74 -0.96
N MET A 91 0.45 15.24 -0.73
CA MET A 91 1.04 15.33 0.61
C MET A 91 0.16 16.17 1.54
N PHE A 92 -0.28 17.35 1.11
CA PHE A 92 -1.15 18.18 1.94
C PHE A 92 -2.50 17.53 2.20
N MET A 93 -3.10 16.84 1.23
CA MET A 93 -4.35 16.10 1.41
C MET A 93 -4.21 14.93 2.40
N LEU A 94 -3.08 14.21 2.38
CA LEU A 94 -2.80 13.13 3.33
C LEU A 94 -2.51 13.67 4.74
N TRP A 95 -1.85 14.82 4.83
CA TRP A 95 -1.49 15.45 6.09
C TRP A 95 -2.69 16.16 6.74
N SER A 96 -3.59 16.75 5.95
CA SER A 96 -4.71 17.56 6.45
C SER A 96 -5.73 16.70 7.21
N VAL A 97 -5.36 16.34 8.42
CA VAL A 97 -6.20 15.81 9.47
C VAL A 97 -6.45 16.98 10.39
N SER A 98 -7.64 17.57 10.26
CA SER A 98 -8.12 18.54 11.24
C SER A 98 -8.32 17.81 12.59
N PRO A 99 -7.97 18.46 13.72
CA PRO A 99 -8.13 17.90 15.05
C PRO A 99 -9.58 17.59 15.41
#